data_AF-A0A8B6XMD7-F1
#
_entry.id   AF-A0A8B6XMD7-F1
#
_cell.length_a   1.000
_cell.length_b   1.000
_cell.length_c   1.000
_cell.angle_alpha   90.00
_cell.angle_beta   90.00
_cell.angle_gamma   90.00
#
_symmetry.space_group_name_H-M   'P 1'
#
loop_
_entity.id
_entity.type
_entity.pdbx_description
1 polymer ?
#
loop_
_entity_poly.entity_id
_entity_poly.type
_entity_poly.pdbx_seq_one_letter_code
_entity_poly.pdbx_strand_id
1 'polypeptide(L)'
;MKSGFTGGVVVDYPNSSRAKKMFLCLFAGVNMTKLPQALGTDDSSTTIDYTNSRQSSKFMIGKPAKKSKAWIVQKKDRRKRQGKDVRADSKYSGRKRKPQF
;
A
#
# COMPACT_ATOMS: atom_id res chain seq x y z
N MET A 1 26.52 19.28 -14.87
CA MET A 1 25.22 18.57 -14.81
C MET A 1 24.98 17.86 -16.14
N LYS A 2 24.68 16.55 -16.15
CA LYS A 2 24.49 15.78 -17.40
C LYS A 2 23.07 15.87 -17.97
N SER A 3 22.06 16.09 -17.12
CA SER A 3 20.63 16.02 -17.51
C SER A 3 19.81 17.28 -17.17
N GLY A 4 20.46 18.39 -16.81
CA GLY A 4 19.78 19.68 -16.57
C GLY A 4 18.88 19.80 -15.33
N PHE A 5 18.68 18.72 -14.56
CA PHE A 5 17.92 18.79 -13.30
C PHE A 5 18.75 19.39 -12.15
N THR A 6 18.12 20.22 -11.34
CA THR A 6 18.63 20.70 -10.04
C THR A 6 17.86 20.04 -8.90
N GLY A 7 18.31 20.20 -7.65
CA GLY A 7 17.64 19.62 -6.48
C GLY A 7 18.62 18.86 -5.58
N GLY A 8 18.13 17.83 -4.89
CA GLY A 8 18.89 17.12 -3.86
C GLY A 8 18.13 15.98 -3.21
N VAL A 9 18.76 15.33 -2.24
CA VAL A 9 18.19 14.20 -1.50
C VAL A 9 17.58 14.71 -0.20
N VAL A 10 16.35 14.29 0.10
CA VAL A 10 15.63 14.56 1.35
C VAL A 10 15.48 13.25 2.10
N VAL A 11 15.94 13.22 3.35
CA VAL A 11 15.96 12.01 4.19
C VAL A 11 15.08 12.21 5.40
N ASP A 12 13.93 11.54 5.44
CA ASP A 12 13.08 11.51 6.62
C ASP A 12 13.61 10.49 7.63
N TYR A 13 13.53 10.80 8.91
CA TYR A 13 13.94 9.95 10.05
C TYR A 13 15.37 9.40 9.91
N PRO A 14 16.39 10.26 9.81
CA PRO A 14 17.79 9.84 9.56
C PRO A 14 18.31 8.84 10.61
N ASN A 15 17.81 8.93 11.84
CA ASN A 15 18.21 8.11 12.99
C ASN A 15 17.50 6.75 13.06
N SER A 16 16.52 6.45 12.20
CA SER A 16 15.79 5.17 12.23
C SER A 16 16.14 4.28 11.04
N SER A 17 16.68 3.08 11.26
CA SER A 17 16.89 2.12 10.15
C SER A 17 15.58 1.62 9.53
N ARG A 18 14.49 1.61 10.29
CA ARG A 18 13.19 1.06 9.90
C ARG A 18 12.24 2.10 9.31
N ALA A 19 12.27 3.35 9.80
CA ALA A 19 11.40 4.44 9.36
C ALA A 19 12.07 5.39 8.35
N LYS A 20 13.38 5.25 8.12
CA LYS A 20 14.13 6.06 7.16
C LYS A 20 13.56 5.93 5.76
N LYS A 21 13.29 7.09 5.15
CA LYS A 21 12.83 7.20 3.76
C LYS A 21 13.73 8.19 3.05
N MET A 22 14.20 7.82 1.86
CA MET A 22 15.04 8.67 1.02
C MET A 22 14.24 9.09 -0.20
N PHE A 23 14.16 10.40 -0.43
CA PHE A 23 13.50 11.00 -1.57
C PHE A 23 14.52 11.74 -2.41
N LEU A 24 14.59 11.43 -3.71
CA LEU A 24 15.32 12.25 -4.68
C LEU A 24 14.37 13.34 -5.19
N CYS A 25 14.63 14.59 -4.81
CA CYS A 25 13.84 15.74 -5.23
C CYS A 25 14.53 16.41 -6.42
N LEU A 26 13.86 16.46 -7.57
CA LEU A 26 14.36 17.04 -8.81
C LEU A 26 13.51 18.23 -9.23
N PHE A 27 14.17 19.30 -9.66
CA PHE A 27 13.58 20.48 -10.26
C PHE A 27 14.01 20.56 -11.73
N ALA A 28 13.03 20.81 -12.61
CA ALA A 28 13.24 20.97 -14.03
C ALA A 28 12.91 22.41 -14.43
N GLY A 29 13.88 23.12 -15.02
CA GLY A 29 13.65 24.45 -15.59
C GLY A 29 13.46 25.62 -14.61
N VAL A 30 13.29 25.36 -13.30
CA VAL A 30 13.15 26.40 -12.27
C VAL A 30 14.24 26.23 -11.21
N ASN A 31 14.94 27.33 -10.91
CA ASN A 31 15.99 27.41 -9.89
C ASN A 31 15.35 27.51 -8.50
N MET A 32 14.54 26.53 -8.08
CA MET A 32 14.02 26.54 -6.73
C MET A 32 15.16 26.23 -5.76
N THR A 33 15.57 27.22 -4.97
CA THR A 33 16.76 27.16 -4.12
C THR A 33 16.54 26.35 -2.84
N LYS A 34 15.30 26.05 -2.47
CA LYS A 34 14.97 25.40 -1.20
C LYS A 34 14.35 24.02 -1.40
N LEU A 35 15.01 23.00 -0.86
CA LEU A 35 14.47 21.65 -0.75
C LEU A 35 13.35 21.61 0.31
N PRO A 36 12.36 20.71 0.16
CA PRO A 36 11.37 20.50 1.19
C PRO A 36 12.05 20.01 2.49
N GLN A 37 11.52 20.47 3.63
CA GLN A 37 12.07 20.12 4.94
C GLN A 37 11.85 18.63 5.22
N ALA A 38 12.93 17.95 5.61
CA ALA A 38 12.90 16.57 6.03
C ALA A 38 12.13 16.41 7.35
N LEU A 39 11.39 15.30 7.50
CA LEU A 39 10.71 14.97 8.75
C LEU A 39 11.65 14.24 9.72
N GLY A 40 11.46 14.47 11.02
CA GLY A 40 12.16 13.71 12.06
C GLY A 40 13.63 14.10 12.26
N THR A 41 14.00 15.32 11.88
CA THR A 41 15.27 15.97 12.25
C THR A 41 15.22 16.69 13.61
N ASP A 42 14.03 16.89 14.18
CA ASP A 42 13.89 17.47 15.52
C ASP A 42 14.06 16.35 16.57
N ASP A 43 15.19 16.37 17.28
CA ASP A 43 15.60 15.39 18.31
C ASP A 43 14.74 15.42 19.60
N SER A 44 13.58 16.07 19.59
CA SER A 44 12.76 16.30 20.80
C SER A 44 11.87 15.12 21.20
N SER A 45 11.68 14.12 20.32
CA SER A 45 10.81 12.97 20.58
C SER A 45 11.53 11.64 20.38
N THR A 46 11.78 10.92 21.47
CA THR A 46 12.39 9.56 21.49
C THR A 46 11.54 8.52 20.75
N THR A 47 10.29 8.83 20.39
CA THR A 47 9.35 7.91 19.74
C THR A 47 8.89 8.47 18.40
N ILE A 48 9.02 7.67 17.33
CA ILE A 48 8.62 8.03 15.96
C ILE A 48 7.23 7.45 15.68
N ASP A 49 6.27 8.32 15.35
CA ASP A 49 4.92 7.90 14.95
C ASP A 49 4.94 7.16 13.59
N TYR A 50 4.60 5.88 13.63
CA TYR A 50 4.58 5.00 12.47
C TYR A 50 3.35 5.28 11.59
N THR A 51 3.47 6.13 10.58
CA THR A 51 2.35 6.51 9.68
C THR A 51 1.87 5.41 8.73
N ASN A 52 2.47 4.20 8.79
CA ASN A 52 2.15 3.09 7.89
C ASN A 52 0.78 2.40 8.17
N SER A 53 0.04 2.87 9.16
CA SER A 53 -1.28 2.33 9.56
C SER A 53 -2.40 2.60 8.52
N ARG A 54 -2.27 3.59 7.62
CA ARG A 54 -3.42 4.06 6.81
C ARG A 54 -3.57 3.51 5.40
N GLN A 55 -2.63 2.73 4.87
CA GLN A 55 -2.72 2.25 3.49
C GLN A 55 -3.42 0.88 3.37
N SER A 56 -3.29 -0.01 4.36
CA SER A 56 -3.88 -1.36 4.29
C SER A 56 -5.42 -1.35 4.45
N SER A 57 -5.96 -0.50 5.32
CA SER A 57 -7.39 -0.43 5.62
C SER A 57 -8.23 0.12 4.47
N LYS A 58 -7.68 1.04 3.65
CA LYS A 58 -8.40 1.61 2.49
C LYS A 58 -8.67 0.58 1.39
N PHE A 59 -7.84 -0.44 1.24
CA PHE A 59 -8.10 -1.52 0.27
C PHE A 59 -9.12 -2.56 0.73
N MET A 60 -9.56 -2.50 1.99
CA MET A 60 -10.57 -3.39 2.58
C MET A 60 -11.97 -2.79 2.58
N ILE A 61 -12.12 -1.47 2.45
CA ILE A 61 -13.43 -0.82 2.38
C ILE A 61 -14.13 -1.29 1.09
N GLY A 62 -15.21 -2.05 1.24
CA GLY A 62 -16.04 -2.55 0.14
C GLY A 62 -15.64 -3.90 -0.46
N LYS A 63 -14.52 -4.52 -0.04
CA LYS A 63 -14.19 -5.89 -0.47
C LYS A 63 -14.74 -6.91 0.52
N PRO A 64 -15.40 -7.98 0.04
CA PRO A 64 -15.87 -9.03 0.93
C PRO A 64 -14.69 -9.72 1.63
N ALA A 65 -14.88 -10.07 2.90
CA ALA A 65 -13.88 -10.75 3.71
C ALA A 65 -13.35 -12.01 2.98
N LYS A 66 -12.04 -12.22 3.01
CA LYS A 66 -11.39 -13.37 2.34
C LYS A 66 -12.02 -14.67 2.83
N LYS A 67 -12.29 -15.61 1.91
CA LYS A 67 -12.98 -16.90 2.15
C LYS A 67 -14.48 -16.80 2.50
N SER A 68 -15.06 -15.61 2.61
CA SER A 68 -16.52 -15.47 2.74
C SER A 68 -17.25 -15.93 1.47
N LYS A 69 -18.54 -16.23 1.57
CA LYS A 69 -19.40 -16.57 0.43
C LYS A 69 -19.36 -15.46 -0.63
N ALA A 70 -19.50 -14.21 -0.22
CA ALA A 70 -19.45 -13.05 -1.12
C ALA A 70 -18.11 -12.95 -1.87
N TRP A 71 -16.99 -13.24 -1.20
CA TRP A 71 -15.67 -13.28 -1.83
C TRP A 71 -15.53 -14.41 -2.85
N ILE A 72 -16.12 -15.58 -2.58
CA ILE A 72 -16.13 -16.71 -3.52
C ILE A 72 -16.94 -16.35 -4.78
N VAL A 73 -18.14 -15.77 -4.62
CA VAL A 73 -19.01 -15.36 -5.74
C VAL A 73 -18.32 -14.30 -6.60
N GLN A 74 -17.80 -13.22 -5.99
CA GLN A 74 -17.10 -12.17 -6.72
C GLN A 74 -15.90 -12.71 -7.51
N LYS A 75 -15.16 -13.66 -6.93
CA LYS A 75 -14.04 -14.32 -7.62
C LYS A 75 -14.51 -15.15 -8.82
N LYS A 76 -15.60 -15.92 -8.66
CA LYS A 76 -16.19 -16.71 -9.74
C LYS A 76 -16.65 -15.80 -10.88
N ASP A 77 -17.39 -14.74 -10.59
CA ASP A 77 -17.86 -13.79 -11.62
C ASP A 77 -16.72 -13.12 -12.36
N ARG A 78 -15.65 -12.75 -11.65
CA ARG A 78 -14.42 -12.25 -12.28
C ARG A 78 -13.82 -13.27 -13.25
N ARG A 79 -13.79 -14.56 -12.89
CA ARG A 79 -13.25 -15.62 -13.76
C ARG A 79 -14.18 -15.89 -14.96
N LYS A 80 -15.50 -15.85 -14.78
CA LYS A 80 -16.49 -15.93 -15.87
C LYS A 80 -16.26 -14.80 -16.88
N ARG A 81 -16.08 -13.56 -16.41
CA ARG A 81 -15.75 -12.39 -17.25
C ARG A 81 -14.42 -12.51 -18.00
N GLN A 82 -13.49 -13.32 -17.50
CA GLN A 82 -12.22 -13.63 -18.16
C GLN A 82 -12.33 -14.81 -19.14
N GLY A 83 -13.53 -15.35 -19.39
CA GLY A 83 -13.74 -16.50 -20.26
C GLY A 83 -13.19 -17.82 -19.70
N LYS A 84 -12.87 -17.88 -18.41
CA LYS A 84 -12.38 -19.12 -17.78
C LYS A 84 -13.55 -20.04 -17.45
N ASP A 85 -13.30 -21.33 -17.50
CA ASP A 85 -14.26 -22.32 -17.00
C ASP A 85 -14.43 -22.16 -15.47
N VAL A 86 -15.68 -22.02 -15.04
CA VAL A 86 -16.07 -21.74 -13.65
C VAL A 86 -17.33 -22.53 -13.31
N ARG A 87 -17.23 -23.35 -12.25
CA ARG A 87 -18.37 -24.09 -11.71
C ARG A 87 -19.51 -23.15 -11.27
N ALA A 88 -20.73 -23.50 -11.65
CA ALA A 88 -21.96 -22.86 -11.20
C ALA A 88 -22.05 -22.70 -9.67
N ASP A 89 -22.83 -21.73 -9.23
CA ASP A 89 -23.06 -21.49 -7.81
C ASP A 89 -24.03 -22.53 -7.25
N SER A 90 -23.72 -23.00 -6.04
CA SER A 90 -24.51 -24.01 -5.33
C SER A 90 -24.84 -23.54 -3.92
N LYS A 91 -25.91 -24.09 -3.33
CA LYS A 91 -26.31 -23.80 -1.94
C LYS A 91 -25.22 -24.10 -0.90
N TYR A 92 -24.23 -24.91 -1.26
CA TYR A 92 -23.11 -25.30 -0.40
C TYR A 92 -21.86 -24.40 -0.56
N SER A 93 -21.90 -23.38 -1.42
CA SER A 93 -20.76 -22.49 -1.67
C SER A 93 -20.39 -21.69 -0.42
N GLY A 94 -19.14 -21.84 0.05
CA GLY A 94 -18.65 -21.17 1.26
C GLY A 94 -19.19 -21.73 2.58
N ARG A 95 -19.92 -22.86 2.56
CA ARG A 95 -20.41 -23.51 3.79
C ARG A 95 -19.26 -24.19 4.54
N LYS A 96 -19.20 -24.01 5.87
CA LYS A 96 -18.28 -24.73 6.75
C LYS A 96 -18.52 -26.25 6.61
N ARG A 97 -17.47 -27.01 6.34
CA ARG A 97 -17.53 -28.48 6.30
C ARG A 97 -17.45 -29.02 7.73
N LYS A 98 -18.08 -30.18 7.96
CA LYS A 98 -17.92 -30.88 9.23
C LYS A 98 -16.45 -31.27 9.42
N PRO A 99 -15.93 -31.27 10.66
CA PRO A 99 -14.62 -31.85 10.93
C PRO A 99 -14.63 -33.31 10.46
N GLN A 100 -13.61 -33.71 9.71
CA GLN A 100 -13.28 -35.12 9.54
C GLN A 100 -12.31 -35.46 10.68
N PHE A 101 -12.62 -36.52 11.40
CA PHE A 101 -11.76 -37.16 12.37
C PHE A 101 -11.25 -38.45 11.74
#